data_AF-A0A352R5D7-F1
#
_entry.id   AF-A0A352R5D7-F1
#
_cell.length_a   1.000
_cell.length_b   1.000
_cell.length_c   1.000
_cell.angle_alpha   90.00
_cell.angle_beta   90.00
_cell.angle_gamma   90.00
#
_symmetry.space_group_name_H-M   'P 1'
#
loop_
_entity.id
_entity.type
_entity.pdbx_description
1 polymer ?
#
loop_
_entity_poly.entity_id
_entity_poly.type
_entity_poly.pdbx_seq_one_letter_code
_entity_poly.pdbx_strand_id
1 'polypeptide(L)'
;MSVEEFGVTDEKSMTTLFPKDMMTYGLGTEIIIEVLSRRSAKVRPVTRDRLAAILVSAVCPFFPDAMVECLILPFREEDGFFHLAGTRS
;
A
#
# COMPACT_ATOMS: atom_id res chain seq x y z
N MET A 1 5.07 -11.77 -5.22
CA MET A 1 6.15 -11.43 -4.27
C MET A 1 5.60 -11.67 -2.88
N SER A 2 6.20 -12.53 -2.06
CA SER A 2 5.72 -12.80 -0.70
C SER A 2 6.55 -12.02 0.32
N VAL A 3 5.88 -11.50 1.35
CA VAL A 3 6.50 -10.75 2.46
C VAL A 3 5.89 -11.28 3.75
N GLU A 4 6.39 -12.44 4.17
CA GLU A 4 5.79 -13.26 5.22
C GLU A 4 5.75 -12.56 6.58
N GLU A 5 6.70 -11.66 6.84
CA GLU A 5 6.76 -10.86 8.07
C GLU A 5 5.55 -9.92 8.21
N PHE A 6 4.95 -9.53 7.08
CA PHE A 6 3.72 -8.74 7.04
C PHE A 6 2.46 -9.60 6.89
N GLY A 7 2.60 -10.93 6.83
CA GLY A 7 1.50 -11.86 6.59
C GLY A 7 0.98 -11.81 5.15
N VAL A 8 1.77 -11.28 4.22
CA VAL A 8 1.43 -11.20 2.80
C VAL A 8 1.85 -12.51 2.14
N THR A 9 0.87 -13.40 1.96
CA THR A 9 1.08 -14.75 1.39
C THR A 9 0.92 -14.76 -0.13
N ASP A 10 -0.01 -13.97 -0.64
CA ASP A 10 -0.34 -13.88 -2.07
C ASP A 10 -1.02 -12.53 -2.40
N GLU A 11 -1.36 -12.33 -3.67
CA GLU A 11 -2.05 -11.12 -4.16
C GLU A 11 -3.43 -10.87 -3.53
N LYS A 12 -4.11 -11.92 -3.02
CA LYS A 12 -5.43 -11.78 -2.38
C LYS A 12 -5.33 -11.27 -0.95
N SER A 13 -4.14 -11.33 -0.35
CA SER A 13 -3.85 -10.77 0.98
C SER A 13 -3.65 -9.24 0.96
N MET A 14 -3.67 -8.61 -0.22
CA MET A 14 -3.54 -7.17 -0.40
C MET A 14 -4.80 -6.59 -1.04
N THR A 15 -5.28 -5.47 -0.50
CA THR A 15 -6.31 -4.65 -1.15
C THR A 15 -5.65 -3.38 -1.66
N THR A 16 -5.70 -3.17 -2.97
CA THR A 16 -5.19 -1.96 -3.61
C THR A 16 -6.35 -1.01 -3.88
N LEU A 17 -6.27 0.19 -3.33
CA LEU A 17 -7.29 1.22 -3.49
C LEU A 17 -6.78 2.31 -4.43
N PHE A 18 -7.35 2.39 -5.62
CA PHE A 18 -7.14 3.51 -6.53
C PHE A 18 -8.48 4.23 -6.75
N PRO A 19 -8.56 5.55 -6.52
CA PRO A 19 -9.73 6.33 -6.88
C PRO A 19 -10.00 6.19 -8.39
N LYS A 20 -11.21 5.77 -8.75
CA LYS A 20 -11.58 5.43 -10.14
C LYS A 20 -11.52 6.65 -11.07
N ASP A 21 -11.80 7.82 -10.52
CA ASP A 21 -11.71 9.14 -11.15
C ASP A 21 -10.26 9.58 -11.42
N MET A 22 -9.29 9.11 -10.63
CA MET A 22 -7.88 9.46 -10.83
C MET A 22 -7.20 8.61 -11.91
N MET A 23 -7.68 7.39 -12.17
CA MET A 23 -7.10 6.54 -13.24
C MET A 23 -7.20 7.18 -14.63
N THR A 24 -8.22 8.01 -14.89
CA THR A 24 -8.38 8.71 -16.18
C THR A 24 -7.40 9.86 -16.38
N TYR A 25 -6.80 10.38 -15.30
CA TYR A 25 -5.81 11.47 -15.37
C TYR A 25 -4.36 10.96 -15.31
N GLY A 26 -4.17 9.65 -15.13
CA GLY A 26 -2.87 9.06 -14.79
C GLY A 26 -2.48 9.32 -13.33
N LEU A 27 -1.39 8.69 -12.88
CA LEU A 27 -0.92 8.83 -11.49
C LEU A 27 -0.03 10.08 -11.25
N GLY A 28 0.05 10.99 -12.23
CA GLY A 28 0.87 12.20 -12.13
C GLY A 28 2.38 11.93 -12.14
N THR A 29 3.15 12.91 -11.68
CA THR A 29 4.62 12.84 -11.54
C THR A 29 5.06 12.41 -10.14
N GLU A 30 4.12 12.24 -9.20
CA GLU A 30 4.39 11.81 -7.83
C GLU A 30 3.41 10.70 -7.44
N ILE A 31 3.96 9.57 -7.00
CA ILE A 31 3.21 8.39 -6.58
C ILE A 31 3.63 8.06 -5.15
N ILE A 32 2.66 8.11 -4.23
CA ILE A 32 2.88 7.75 -2.83
C ILE A 32 2.15 6.43 -2.56
N ILE A 33 2.91 5.40 -2.20
CA ILE A 33 2.38 4.09 -1.82
C ILE A 33 2.23 4.06 -0.30
N GLU A 34 0.99 4.01 0.19
CA GLU A 34 0.72 3.88 1.61
C GLU A 34 0.33 2.45 1.97
N VAL A 35 1.07 1.84 2.89
CA VAL A 35 0.82 0.50 3.39
C VAL A 35 0.38 0.56 4.84
N LEU A 36 -0.91 0.30 5.07
CA LEU A 36 -1.47 0.13 6.40
C LEU A 36 -1.37 -1.34 6.82
N SER A 37 -0.67 -1.63 7.92
CA SER A 37 -0.54 -3.00 8.42
C SER A 37 -0.71 -3.09 9.94
N ARG A 38 -1.55 -4.04 10.39
CA ARG A 38 -1.70 -4.40 11.81
C ARG A 38 -0.40 -4.91 12.42
N ARG A 39 0.50 -5.44 11.58
CA ARG A 39 1.76 -6.04 12.00
C ARG A 39 2.92 -5.07 11.95
N SER A 40 2.83 -3.97 11.18
CA SER A 40 3.98 -3.07 10.99
C SER A 40 4.52 -2.55 12.32
N ALA A 41 3.67 -2.22 13.30
CA ALA A 41 4.09 -1.80 14.65
C ALA A 41 5.04 -2.79 15.35
N LYS A 42 4.90 -4.10 15.07
CA LYS A 42 5.69 -5.20 15.65
C LYS A 42 6.89 -5.61 14.79
N VAL A 43 6.98 -5.10 13.57
CA VAL A 43 8.05 -5.39 12.61
C VAL A 43 9.22 -4.43 12.80
N ARG A 44 10.45 -4.95 12.73
CA ARG A 44 11.70 -4.18 12.83
C ARG A 44 11.80 -3.11 11.73
N PRO A 45 12.37 -1.92 12.00
CA PRO A 45 12.51 -0.85 11.00
C PRO A 45 13.12 -1.32 9.67
N VAL A 46 14.24 -2.07 9.72
CA VAL A 46 14.91 -2.62 8.54
C VAL A 46 13.99 -3.47 7.65
N THR A 47 13.06 -4.21 8.24
CA THR A 47 12.10 -5.03 7.49
C THR A 47 11.02 -4.17 6.84
N ARG A 48 10.65 -3.04 7.45
CA ARG A 48 9.76 -2.04 6.84
C ARG A 48 10.45 -1.37 5.65
N ASP A 49 11.69 -0.90 5.84
CA ASP A 49 12.46 -0.25 4.76
C ASP A 49 12.65 -1.19 3.57
N ARG A 50 12.90 -2.48 3.82
CA ARG A 50 12.98 -3.50 2.78
C ARG A 50 11.67 -3.66 2.02
N LEU A 51 10.53 -3.71 2.72
CA LEU A 51 9.22 -3.79 2.06
C LEU A 51 8.94 -2.54 1.23
N ALA A 52 9.25 -1.35 1.77
CA ALA A 52 9.06 -0.09 1.06
C ALA A 52 9.89 -0.06 -0.24
N ALA A 53 11.18 -0.41 -0.16
CA ALA A 53 12.06 -0.50 -1.32
C ALA A 53 11.57 -1.49 -2.37
N ILE A 54 11.04 -2.65 -1.93
CA ILE A 54 10.45 -3.66 -2.81
C ILE A 54 9.25 -3.09 -3.58
N LEU A 55 8.34 -2.39 -2.88
CA LEU A 55 7.13 -1.84 -3.49
C LEU A 55 7.46 -0.71 -4.46
N VAL A 56 8.37 0.19 -4.09
CA VAL A 56 8.88 1.24 -4.99
C VAL A 56 9.50 0.60 -6.22
N SER A 57 10.41 -0.36 -6.06
CA SER A 57 11.07 -1.04 -7.18
C SER A 57 10.10 -1.78 -8.09
N ALA A 58 8.97 -2.27 -7.57
CA ALA A 58 7.94 -2.91 -8.37
C ALA A 58 7.11 -1.91 -9.18
N VAL A 59 6.93 -0.68 -8.67
CA VAL A 59 6.09 0.35 -9.30
C VAL A 59 6.86 1.21 -10.29
N CYS A 60 8.13 1.55 -10.02
CA CYS A 60 8.93 2.41 -10.89
C CYS A 60 8.97 2.00 -12.38
N PRO A 61 9.06 0.71 -12.76
CA PRO A 61 9.07 0.31 -14.18
C PRO A 61 7.80 0.69 -14.95
N PHE A 62 6.68 0.89 -14.26
CA PHE A 62 5.40 1.28 -14.85
C PHE A 62 5.26 2.81 -14.99
N PHE A 63 6.03 3.57 -14.22
CA PHE A 63 5.96 5.03 -14.16
C PHE A 63 7.38 5.63 -14.15
N PRO A 64 8.13 5.51 -15.25
CA PRO A 64 9.56 5.87 -15.29
C PRO A 64 9.85 7.35 -15.03
N ASP A 65 8.87 8.22 -15.28
CA ASP A 65 8.97 9.67 -15.10
C ASP A 65 8.38 10.16 -13.77
N ALA A 66 7.84 9.25 -12.93
CA ALA A 66 7.25 9.59 -11.65
C ALA A 66 8.24 9.39 -10.50
N MET A 67 8.23 10.32 -9.55
CA MET A 67 8.79 10.10 -8.22
C MET A 67 7.90 9.10 -7.48
N VAL A 68 8.47 7.99 -7.02
CA VAL A 68 7.73 6.96 -6.28
C VAL A 68 8.27 6.86 -4.87
N GLU A 69 7.40 7.08 -3.89
CA GLU A 69 7.69 6.93 -2.46
C GLU A 69 6.79 5.87 -1.84
N CYS A 70 7.25 5.26 -0.74
CA CYS A 70 6.45 4.28 -0.01
C CYS A 70 6.53 4.51 1.50
N LEU A 71 5.37 4.58 2.14
CA LEU A 71 5.19 4.78 3.57
C LEU A 71 4.55 3.52 4.17
N ILE A 72 5.17 2.97 5.22
CA ILE A 72 4.63 1.82 5.94
C ILE A 72 4.20 2.28 7.33
N LEU A 73 2.89 2.28 7.54
CA LEU A 73 2.25 2.81 8.74
C LEU A 73 1.62 1.69 9.58
N PRO A 74 1.59 1.85 10.91
CA PRO A 74 0.78 1.00 11.78
C PRO A 74 -0.69 1.21 11.47
N PHE A 75 -1.41 0.12 11.21
CA PHE A 75 -2.86 0.17 11.19
C PHE A 75 -3.39 0.18 12.62
N ARG A 76 -4.19 1.19 12.98
CA ARG A 76 -4.93 1.24 14.24
C ARG A 76 -6.42 1.12 13.90
N GLU A 77 -7.13 0.24 14.59
CA GLU A 77 -8.57 0.07 14.38
C GLU A 77 -9.36 1.36 14.68
N GLU A 78 -8.82 2.19 15.59
CA GLU A 78 -9.30 3.54 15.93
C GLU A 78 -9.29 4.50 14.75
N ASP A 79 -8.31 4.36 13.85
CA ASP A 79 -8.20 5.17 12.62
C ASP A 79 -9.23 4.70 11.56
N GLY A 80 -9.89 3.57 11.83
CA GLY A 80 -10.94 2.98 11.02
C GLY A 80 -10.45 2.36 9.71
N PHE A 81 -11.22 1.41 9.19
CA PHE A 81 -11.39 1.26 7.76
C PHE A 81 -12.86 1.62 7.52
N PHE A 82 -13.14 2.78 6.93
CA PHE A 82 -14.51 3.09 6.51
C PHE A 82 -14.88 2.15 5.35
N HIS A 83 -15.30 0.93 5.69
CA HIS A 83 -15.98 0.04 4.78
C HIS A 83 -17.30 0.71 4.41
N LEU A 84 -17.35 1.37 3.26
CA LEU A 84 -18.61 1.57 2.55
C LEU A 84 -19.09 0.19 2.04
N ALA A 85 -19.51 -0.67 2.95
CA ALA A 85 -20.39 -1.79 2.63
C ALA A 85 -21.82 -1.28 2.81
N GLY A 86 -22.53 -1.16 1.69
CA GLY A 86 -23.77 -0.42 1.57
C GLY A 86 -24.86 -0.80 2.56
N THR A 87 -25.55 0.24 3.03
CA THR A 87 -27.00 0.24 3.15
C THR A 87 -27.63 -0.38 1.91
N ARG A 88 -28.06 -1.63 2.00
CA ARG A 88 -29.23 -2.12 1.30
C ARG A 88 -30.10 -2.86 2.30
N SER A 89 -31.15 -2.14 2.70
CA SER A 89 -32.54 -2.58 2.96
C SER A 89 -32.75 -3.99 3.47
#